data_AF-A0A2G4T5B2-F1
#
_entry.id   AF-A0A2G4T5B2-F1
#
_cell.length_a   1.000
_cell.length_b   1.000
_cell.length_c   1.000
_cell.angle_alpha   90.00
_cell.angle_beta   90.00
_cell.angle_gamma   90.00
#
_symmetry.space_group_name_H-M   'P 1'
#
loop_
_entity.id
_entity.type
_entity.pdbx_description
1 polymer ?
#
loop_
_entity_poly.entity_id
_entity_poly.type
_entity_poly.pdbx_seq_one_letter_code
_entity_poly.pdbx_strand_id
1 'polypeptide(L)'
;MNFTKNLTCNTFFFFVKLKGLYTHLFLFSAFKDYLNGKCPAEQYHSICRLVTEGFQDVSLEIQTVEKDMSNKVIARMIRDLQETEKQKLHETVQIQILTIQAKETDKDYDETINEHKQRLSQILEKIQEITDELREEMAGVASLVC
;
A
#
# COMPACT_ATOMS: atom_id res chain seq x y z
N MET A 1 -1.46 -35.59 0.80
CA MET A 1 -0.59 -34.40 0.62
C MET A 1 -1.44 -33.23 0.11
N ASN A 2 -2.35 -32.68 0.94
CA ASN A 2 -3.32 -31.65 0.53
C ASN A 2 -3.84 -30.83 1.72
N PHE A 3 -2.95 -30.31 2.57
CA PHE A 3 -3.35 -29.44 3.70
C PHE A 3 -2.62 -28.09 3.74
N THR A 4 -1.67 -27.85 2.83
CA THR A 4 -0.83 -26.64 2.79
C THR A 4 -1.31 -25.55 1.82
N LYS A 5 -2.34 -25.78 1.00
CA LYS A 5 -2.81 -24.80 0.00
C LYS A 5 -3.94 -23.86 0.50
N ASN A 6 -4.59 -24.18 1.61
CA ASN A 6 -5.68 -23.34 2.18
C ASN A 6 -5.19 -22.33 3.24
N LEU A 7 -4.02 -22.56 3.83
CA LEU A 7 -3.39 -21.62 4.77
C LEU A 7 -2.71 -20.43 4.06
N THR A 8 -2.37 -20.56 2.78
CA THR A 8 -1.64 -19.51 2.06
C THR A 8 -2.46 -18.26 1.80
N CYS A 9 -3.76 -18.34 1.53
CA CYS A 9 -4.55 -17.15 1.14
C CYS A 9 -4.82 -16.17 2.31
N ASN A 10 -5.18 -16.69 3.50
CA ASN A 10 -5.42 -15.85 4.68
C ASN A 10 -4.13 -15.26 5.26
N THR A 11 -3.04 -16.03 5.30
CA THR A 11 -1.73 -15.53 5.76
C THR A 11 -1.17 -14.50 4.78
N PHE A 12 -1.41 -14.67 3.48
CA PHE A 12 -1.04 -13.71 2.43
C PHE A 12 -1.83 -12.40 2.51
N PHE A 13 -3.13 -12.46 2.74
CA PHE A 13 -3.96 -11.29 2.97
C PHE A 13 -3.50 -10.50 4.20
N PHE A 14 -3.16 -11.20 5.29
CA PHE A 14 -2.52 -10.58 6.46
C PHE A 14 -1.16 -9.97 6.09
N PHE A 15 -0.37 -10.62 5.24
CA PHE A 15 0.94 -10.11 4.83
C PHE A 15 0.86 -8.81 4.00
N VAL A 16 -0.04 -8.77 3.01
CA VAL A 16 -0.31 -7.58 2.17
C VAL A 16 -0.79 -6.43 3.05
N LYS A 17 -1.77 -6.69 3.92
CA LYS A 17 -2.38 -5.66 4.77
C LYS A 17 -1.45 -5.18 5.88
N LEU A 18 -0.78 -6.10 6.58
CA LEU A 18 0.10 -5.79 7.70
C LEU A 18 1.34 -5.02 7.22
N LYS A 19 1.92 -5.39 6.07
CA LYS A 19 3.09 -4.69 5.54
C LYS A 19 2.73 -3.37 4.86
N GLY A 20 1.64 -3.28 4.09
CA GLY A 20 1.18 -2.00 3.53
C GLY A 20 0.86 -0.97 4.62
N LEU A 21 0.25 -1.41 5.72
CA LEU A 21 -0.04 -0.56 6.89
C LEU A 21 1.24 -0.15 7.64
N TYR A 22 2.21 -1.06 7.81
CA TYR A 22 3.47 -0.79 8.50
C TYR A 22 4.34 0.21 7.72
N THR A 23 4.43 0.04 6.40
CA THR A 23 5.16 0.91 5.48
C THR A 23 4.57 2.33 5.47
N HIS A 24 3.25 2.46 5.46
CA HIS A 24 2.57 3.76 5.55
C HIS A 24 2.72 4.41 6.93
N LEU A 25 2.54 3.64 8.02
CA LEU A 25 2.67 4.15 9.39
C LEU A 25 4.10 4.63 9.69
N PHE A 26 5.11 3.91 9.22
CA PHE A 26 6.51 4.26 9.38
C PHE A 26 6.87 5.53 8.59
N LEU A 27 6.42 5.63 7.34
CA LEU A 27 6.61 6.83 6.52
C LEU A 27 5.92 8.06 7.14
N PHE A 28 4.70 7.89 7.67
CA PHE A 28 3.96 8.97 8.32
C PHE A 28 4.64 9.45 9.60
N SER A 29 5.17 8.53 10.42
CA SER A 29 5.93 8.88 11.63
C SER A 29 7.21 9.65 11.27
N ALA A 30 7.98 9.15 10.29
CA ALA A 30 9.21 9.79 9.84
C ALA A 30 8.95 11.20 9.27
N PHE A 31 7.85 11.38 8.54
CA PHE A 31 7.43 12.67 8.02
C PHE A 31 7.07 13.65 9.13
N LYS A 32 6.31 13.18 10.13
CA LYS A 32 5.99 13.99 11.32
C LYS A 32 7.24 14.41 12.07
N ASP A 33 8.21 13.52 12.22
CA ASP A 33 9.49 13.84 12.88
C ASP A 33 10.31 14.84 12.05
N TYR A 34 10.30 14.74 10.73
CA TYR A 34 10.91 15.72 9.82
C TYR A 34 10.25 17.10 9.95
N LEU A 35 8.91 17.16 9.92
CA LEU A 35 8.19 18.43 10.06
C LEU A 35 8.44 19.11 11.41
N ASN A 36 8.65 18.33 12.48
CA ASN A 36 8.98 18.82 13.81
C ASN A 36 10.48 19.13 14.02
N GLY A 37 11.31 18.99 12.98
CA GLY A 37 12.76 19.22 13.06
C GLY A 37 13.53 18.17 13.87
N LYS A 38 12.90 17.03 14.19
CA LYS A 38 13.52 15.90 14.92
C LYS A 38 14.25 14.93 14.00
N CYS A 39 14.01 15.02 12.69
CA CYS A 39 14.62 14.19 11.65
C CYS A 39 15.22 15.11 10.56
N PRO A 40 16.54 15.07 10.31
CA PRO A 40 17.16 15.79 9.20
C PRO A 40 16.65 15.30 7.83
N ALA A 41 16.71 16.17 6.81
CA ALA A 41 16.26 15.85 5.45
C ALA A 41 16.91 14.58 4.87
N GLU A 42 18.22 14.41 5.06
CA GLU A 42 18.95 13.22 4.57
C GLU A 42 18.45 11.92 5.20
N GLN A 43 18.11 11.97 6.49
CA GLN A 43 17.58 10.82 7.22
C GLN A 43 16.15 10.51 6.75
N TYR A 44 15.32 11.54 6.55
CA TYR A 44 13.98 11.38 6.01
C TYR A 44 14.00 10.77 4.60
N HIS A 45 14.83 11.28 3.69
CA HIS A 45 14.98 10.72 2.34
C HIS A 45 15.48 9.27 2.36
N SER A 46 16.39 8.92 3.28
CA SER A 46 16.83 7.54 3.45
C SER A 46 15.70 6.63 3.93
N ILE A 47 14.85 7.10 4.85
CA ILE A 47 13.66 6.37 5.28
C ILE A 47 12.69 6.16 4.11
N CYS A 48 12.38 7.20 3.33
CA CYS A 48 11.49 7.09 2.17
C CYS A 48 11.98 6.05 1.15
N ARG A 49 13.28 6.03 0.90
CA ARG A 49 13.93 5.04 0.01
C ARG A 49 13.79 3.62 0.56
N LEU A 50 14.14 3.38 1.82
CA LEU A 50 14.02 2.06 2.46
C LEU A 50 12.58 1.54 2.43
N VAL A 51 11.62 2.42 2.69
CA VAL A 51 10.18 2.13 2.66
C VAL A 51 9.74 1.74 1.24
N THR A 52 10.23 2.44 0.22
CA THR A 52 9.91 2.18 -1.19
C THR A 52 10.54 0.88 -1.69
N GLU A 53 11.81 0.64 -1.38
CA GLU A 53 12.52 -0.60 -1.69
C GLU A 53 11.82 -1.80 -1.03
N GLY A 54 11.49 -1.70 0.27
CA GLY A 54 10.78 -2.75 0.99
C GLY A 54 9.37 -3.02 0.44
N PHE A 55 8.66 -1.98 -0.05
CA PHE A 55 7.38 -2.16 -0.74
C PHE A 55 7.56 -2.90 -2.08
N GLN A 56 8.62 -2.59 -2.82
CA GLN A 56 8.92 -3.22 -4.10
C GLN A 56 9.29 -4.70 -3.94
N ASP A 57 10.12 -5.04 -2.96
CA ASP A 57 10.49 -6.44 -2.67
C ASP A 57 9.26 -7.28 -2.33
N VAL A 58 8.39 -6.75 -1.47
CA VAL A 58 7.12 -7.43 -1.10
C VAL A 58 6.21 -7.56 -2.31
N SER A 59 6.14 -6.54 -3.17
CA SER A 59 5.34 -6.60 -4.39
C SER A 59 5.79 -7.71 -5.33
N LEU A 60 7.10 -7.95 -5.45
CA LEU A 60 7.68 -9.03 -6.25
C LEU A 60 7.41 -10.42 -5.66
N GLU A 61 7.46 -10.56 -4.33
CA GLU A 61 7.08 -11.80 -3.65
C GLU A 61 5.60 -12.14 -3.91
N ILE A 62 4.71 -11.15 -3.78
CA ILE A 62 3.27 -11.31 -4.04
C ILE A 62 3.03 -11.71 -5.49
N GLN A 63 3.69 -11.06 -6.46
CA GLN A 63 3.56 -11.41 -7.88
C GLN A 63 4.05 -12.83 -8.20
N THR A 64 5.05 -13.32 -7.46
CA THR A 64 5.55 -14.69 -7.62
C THR A 64 4.49 -15.69 -7.17
N VAL A 65 3.86 -15.45 -6.02
CA VAL A 65 2.76 -16.28 -5.53
C VAL A 65 1.52 -16.18 -6.43
N GLU A 66 1.19 -14.98 -6.91
CA GLU A 66 0.04 -14.72 -7.80
C GLU A 66 0.12 -15.55 -9.09
N LYS A 67 1.33 -15.70 -9.67
CA LYS A 67 1.55 -16.47 -10.90
C LYS A 67 1.18 -17.96 -10.75
N ASP A 68 1.41 -18.50 -9.57
CA ASP A 68 1.15 -19.91 -9.25
C ASP A 68 -0.31 -20.16 -8.80
N MET A 69 -1.14 -19.12 -8.72
CA MET A 69 -2.55 -19.25 -8.38
C MET A 69 -3.36 -19.84 -9.54
N SER A 70 -4.15 -20.86 -9.19
CA SER A 70 -5.10 -21.51 -10.10
C SER A 70 -6.32 -20.63 -10.37
N ASN A 71 -6.82 -19.91 -9.36
CA ASN A 71 -7.96 -19.01 -9.51
C ASN A 71 -7.49 -17.67 -10.10
N LYS A 72 -7.79 -17.47 -11.39
CA LYS A 72 -7.41 -16.26 -12.15
C LYS A 72 -8.21 -15.01 -11.78
N VAL A 73 -9.39 -15.16 -11.18
CA VAL A 73 -10.19 -14.04 -10.68
C VAL A 73 -9.52 -13.45 -9.44
N ILE A 74 -9.26 -14.30 -8.44
CA ILE A 74 -8.56 -13.90 -7.20
C ILE A 74 -7.16 -13.36 -7.51
N ALA A 75 -6.42 -13.99 -8.43
CA ALA A 75 -5.11 -13.50 -8.88
C ALA A 75 -5.20 -12.07 -9.47
N ARG A 76 -6.20 -11.81 -10.32
CA ARG A 76 -6.43 -10.47 -10.88
C ARG A 76 -6.77 -9.45 -9.80
N MET A 77 -7.65 -9.79 -8.87
CA MET A 77 -8.05 -8.88 -7.78
C MET A 77 -6.87 -8.57 -6.85
N ILE A 78 -5.99 -9.54 -6.58
CA ILE A 78 -4.73 -9.31 -5.86
C ILE A 78 -3.85 -8.31 -6.61
N ARG A 79 -3.70 -8.46 -7.94
CA ARG A 79 -2.92 -7.54 -8.76
C ARG A 79 -3.51 -6.13 -8.76
N ASP A 80 -4.83 -6.02 -8.87
CA ASP A 80 -5.53 -4.74 -8.83
C ASP A 80 -5.37 -4.07 -7.45
N LEU A 81 -5.40 -4.85 -6.37
CA LEU A 81 -5.10 -4.38 -5.01
C LEU A 81 -3.66 -3.87 -4.90
N GLN A 82 -2.67 -4.60 -5.44
CA GLN A 82 -1.26 -4.18 -5.43
C GLN A 82 -1.04 -2.86 -6.18
N GLU A 83 -1.62 -2.72 -7.36
CA GLU A 83 -1.48 -1.49 -8.16
C GLU A 83 -2.15 -0.31 -7.45
N THR A 84 -3.30 -0.54 -6.83
CA THR A 84 -4.02 0.50 -6.08
C THR A 84 -3.24 0.90 -4.81
N GLU A 85 -2.63 -0.04 -4.10
CA GLU A 85 -1.72 0.22 -2.97
C GLU A 85 -0.46 1.01 -3.40
N LYS A 86 0.08 0.74 -4.59
CA LYS A 86 1.19 1.51 -5.17
C LYS A 86 0.77 2.95 -5.48
N GLN A 87 -0.44 3.15 -6.02
CA GLN A 87 -1.00 4.49 -6.23
C GLN A 87 -1.17 5.24 -4.90
N LYS A 88 -1.64 4.58 -3.84
CA LYS A 88 -1.73 5.15 -2.49
C LYS A 88 -0.38 5.67 -2.00
N LEU A 89 0.67 4.86 -2.16
CA LEU A 89 2.04 5.25 -1.79
C LEU A 89 2.50 6.47 -2.61
N HIS A 90 2.24 6.49 -3.91
CA HIS A 90 2.58 7.61 -4.78
C HIS A 90 1.92 8.92 -4.32
N GLU A 91 0.61 8.93 -4.13
CA GLU A 91 -0.13 10.12 -3.68
C GLU A 91 0.35 10.61 -2.31
N THR A 92 0.63 9.68 -1.39
CA THR A 92 1.19 10.00 -0.05
C THR A 92 2.52 10.73 -0.18
N VAL A 93 3.42 10.24 -1.04
CA VAL A 93 4.73 10.87 -1.28
C VAL A 93 4.58 12.25 -1.93
N GLN A 94 3.66 12.42 -2.88
CA GLN A 94 3.41 13.74 -3.50
C GLN A 94 2.93 14.77 -2.48
N ILE A 95 1.98 14.40 -1.62
CA ILE A 95 1.51 15.26 -0.52
C ILE A 95 2.68 15.68 0.37
N GLN A 96 3.55 14.74 0.73
CA GLN A 96 4.70 15.01 1.58
C GLN A 96 5.70 15.94 0.89
N ILE A 97 6.04 15.71 -0.37
CA ILE A 97 6.96 16.57 -1.14
C ILE A 97 6.41 18.00 -1.22
N LEU A 98 5.14 18.17 -1.60
CA LEU A 98 4.53 19.49 -1.71
C LEU A 98 4.45 20.20 -0.35
N THR A 99 4.17 19.46 0.73
CA THR A 99 4.16 20.02 2.09
C THR A 99 5.55 20.48 2.53
N ILE A 100 6.61 19.74 2.17
CA ILE A 100 7.99 20.15 2.42
C ILE A 100 8.32 21.41 1.62
N GLN A 101 7.98 21.43 0.33
CA GLN A 101 8.21 22.59 -0.54
C GLN A 101 7.45 23.83 -0.07
N ALA A 102 6.20 23.70 0.39
CA ALA A 102 5.43 24.79 0.99
C ALA A 102 6.05 25.33 2.28
N LYS A 103 6.81 24.48 3.00
CA LYS A 103 7.54 24.89 4.22
C LYS A 103 8.89 25.55 3.90
N GLU A 104 9.57 25.08 2.86
CA GLU A 104 10.89 25.59 2.43
C GLU A 104 10.81 26.81 1.52
N THR A 105 9.68 26.97 0.81
CA THR A 105 9.42 28.05 -0.12
C THR A 105 8.14 28.77 0.29
N ASP A 106 8.09 30.09 0.15
CA ASP A 106 6.90 30.91 0.47
C ASP A 106 5.79 30.78 -0.59
N LYS A 107 5.70 29.61 -1.23
CA LYS A 107 4.74 29.29 -2.29
C LYS A 107 3.56 28.53 -1.70
N ASP A 108 2.36 28.93 -2.11
CA ASP A 108 1.13 28.25 -1.78
C ASP A 108 0.94 27.01 -2.68
N TYR A 109 0.88 25.84 -2.06
CA TYR A 109 0.60 24.56 -2.70
C TYR A 109 -0.69 23.92 -2.17
N ASP A 110 -1.51 24.65 -1.40
CA ASP A 110 -2.65 24.09 -0.66
C ASP A 110 -3.71 23.46 -1.58
N GLU A 111 -3.97 24.09 -2.74
CA GLU A 111 -4.89 23.56 -3.74
C GLU A 111 -4.40 22.21 -4.28
N THR A 112 -3.14 22.14 -4.74
CA THR A 112 -2.55 20.89 -5.26
C THR A 112 -2.46 19.80 -4.19
N ILE A 113 -2.11 20.17 -2.95
CA ILE A 113 -2.11 19.24 -1.81
C ILE A 113 -3.53 18.69 -1.56
N ASN A 114 -4.56 19.53 -1.66
CA ASN A 114 -5.94 19.09 -1.50
C ASN A 114 -6.42 18.17 -2.62
N GLU A 115 -6.01 18.41 -3.88
CA GLU A 115 -6.28 17.48 -4.97
C GLU A 115 -5.67 16.09 -4.72
N HIS A 116 -4.41 16.03 -4.30
CA HIS A 116 -3.75 14.76 -3.97
C HIS A 116 -4.43 14.06 -2.77
N LYS A 117 -4.90 14.81 -1.76
CA LYS A 117 -5.69 14.24 -0.65
C LYS A 117 -7.03 13.67 -1.11
N GLN A 118 -7.71 14.32 -2.05
CA GLN A 118 -8.95 13.81 -2.62
C GLN A 118 -8.72 12.51 -3.40
N ARG A 119 -7.67 12.47 -4.25
CA ARG A 119 -7.27 11.25 -4.96
C ARG A 119 -6.91 10.13 -3.99
N LEU A 120 -6.17 10.44 -2.93
CA LEU A 120 -5.82 9.50 -1.87
C LEU A 120 -7.08 8.90 -1.20
N SER A 121 -8.10 9.73 -0.93
CA SER A 121 -9.39 9.25 -0.38
C SER A 121 -10.07 8.25 -1.32
N GLN A 122 -10.15 8.56 -2.61
CA GLN A 122 -10.75 7.68 -3.61
C GLN A 122 -9.98 6.35 -3.74
N ILE A 123 -8.64 6.40 -3.66
CA ILE A 123 -7.79 5.21 -3.67
C ILE A 123 -8.05 4.34 -2.44
N LEU A 124 -8.23 4.94 -1.25
CA LEU A 124 -8.56 4.20 -0.02
C LEU A 124 -9.92 3.50 -0.11
N GLU A 125 -10.92 4.17 -0.66
CA GLU A 125 -12.24 3.58 -0.94
C GLU A 125 -12.12 2.39 -1.89
N LYS A 126 -11.40 2.55 -3.00
CA LYS A 126 -11.16 1.46 -3.96
C LYS A 126 -10.39 0.27 -3.36
N ILE A 127 -9.40 0.53 -2.50
CA ILE A 127 -8.69 -0.54 -1.76
C ILE A 127 -9.67 -1.32 -0.91
N GLN A 128 -10.59 -0.63 -0.22
CA GLN A 128 -11.59 -1.25 0.63
C GLN A 128 -12.57 -2.10 -0.19
N GLU A 129 -13.06 -1.59 -1.32
CA GLU A 129 -13.94 -2.33 -2.25
C GLU A 129 -13.27 -3.62 -2.76
N ILE A 130 -12.08 -3.52 -3.37
CA ILE A 130 -11.34 -4.68 -3.87
C ILE A 130 -11.09 -5.69 -2.74
N THR A 131 -10.81 -5.19 -1.53
CA THR A 131 -10.56 -6.02 -0.36
C THR A 131 -11.81 -6.81 0.06
N ASP A 132 -12.98 -6.18 0.03
CA ASP A 132 -14.23 -6.82 0.42
C ASP A 132 -14.67 -7.83 -0.63
N GLU A 133 -14.60 -7.48 -1.92
CA GLU A 133 -14.88 -8.43 -3.01
C GLU A 133 -13.91 -9.63 -2.97
N LEU A 134 -12.61 -9.39 -2.76
CA LEU A 134 -11.62 -10.46 -2.65
C LEU A 134 -11.96 -11.41 -1.49
N ARG A 135 -12.44 -10.87 -0.36
CA ARG A 135 -12.86 -11.67 0.79
C ARG A 135 -14.08 -12.53 0.45
N GLU A 136 -15.06 -12.00 -0.25
CA GLU A 136 -16.25 -12.72 -0.69
C GLU A 136 -15.89 -13.86 -1.65
N GLU A 137 -15.09 -13.59 -2.67
CA GLU A 137 -14.60 -14.58 -3.63
C GLU A 137 -13.81 -15.70 -2.95
N MET A 138 -12.93 -15.35 -1.99
CA MET A 138 -12.19 -16.34 -1.21
C MET A 138 -13.11 -17.18 -0.31
N ALA A 139 -14.15 -16.59 0.29
CA ALA A 139 -15.13 -17.32 1.10
C ALA A 139 -15.98 -18.26 0.25
N GLY A 140 -16.37 -17.85 -0.96
CA GLY A 140 -17.07 -18.70 -1.94
C GLY A 140 -16.22 -19.88 -2.42
N VAL A 141 -14.92 -19.69 -2.62
CA VAL A 141 -14.01 -20.80 -2.94
C VAL A 141 -13.84 -21.75 -1.77
N ALA A 142 -13.76 -21.24 -0.54
CA ALA A 142 -13.63 -22.08 0.66
C ALA A 142 -14.89 -22.93 0.93
N SER A 143 -16.08 -22.42 0.60
CA SER A 143 -17.34 -23.14 0.78
C SER A 143 -17.59 -24.22 -0.27
N LEU A 144 -16.99 -24.12 -1.46
CA LEU A 144 -17.07 -25.12 -2.54
C LEU A 144 -16.09 -26.29 -2.38
N VAL A 145 -15.11 -26.18 -1.48
CA VAL A 145 -14.04 -27.17 -1.26
C VAL A 145 -14.28 -28.01 0.02
N CYS A 146 -15.35 -27.73 0.77
CA CYS A 146 -15.86 -28.56 1.88
C CYS A 146 -16.98 -29.49 1.38
#